data_AF-A0A7W4Y9X7-F1
#
_entry.id   AF-A0A7W4Y9X7-F1
#
_cell.length_a   1.000
_cell.length_b   1.000
_cell.length_c   1.000
_cell.angle_alpha   90.00
_cell.angle_beta   90.00
_cell.angle_gamma   90.00
#
_symmetry.space_group_name_H-M   'P 1'
#
loop_
_entity.id
_entity.type
_entity.pdbx_description
1 polymer ?
#
loop_
_entity_poly.entity_id
_entity_poly.type
_entity_poly.pdbx_seq_one_letter_code
_entity_poly.pdbx_strand_id
1 'polypeptide(L)'
;MTRRDRTPAQQRTAWLLGLLSGTVGLVALYAVLAARAPGDTAAGALTGGLTVLLLACVARWRTVRRGRTASTATRIGGGALDERDDHVLTRTLAVVGYVAILASGLASAAVMVGADAATVVRALPFALLGTLGITFVVVDRRS
;
A
#
# COMPACT_ATOMS: atom_id res chain seq x y z
N MET A 1 11.44 18.37 11.75
CA MET A 1 12.00 18.38 10.38
C MET A 1 10.91 17.97 9.40
N THR A 2 10.21 18.95 8.86
CA THR A 2 9.19 18.78 7.83
C THR A 2 9.87 18.38 6.51
N ARG A 3 9.22 17.56 5.68
CA ARG A 3 9.82 16.94 4.47
C ARG A 3 10.39 17.96 3.45
N ARG A 4 10.00 19.24 3.55
CA ARG A 4 10.52 20.40 2.80
C ARG A 4 12.01 20.68 3.03
N ASP A 5 12.57 20.28 4.18
CA ASP A 5 13.96 20.63 4.54
C ASP A 5 15.00 19.60 4.04
N ARG A 6 14.55 18.53 3.38
CA ARG A 6 15.44 17.43 2.96
C ARG A 6 16.12 17.77 1.64
N THR A 7 17.44 17.74 1.63
CA THR A 7 18.25 17.83 0.41
C THR A 7 17.89 16.67 -0.54
N PRO A 8 18.08 16.83 -1.87
CA PRO A 8 17.82 15.76 -2.84
C PRO A 8 18.55 14.46 -2.50
N ALA A 9 19.73 14.55 -1.87
CA ALA A 9 20.47 13.42 -1.34
C ALA A 9 19.70 12.71 -0.21
N GLN A 10 19.18 13.46 0.77
CA GLN A 10 18.41 12.89 1.89
C GLN A 10 17.07 12.29 1.45
N GLN A 11 16.42 12.86 0.43
CA GLN A 11 15.22 12.25 -0.16
C GLN A 11 15.53 10.92 -0.87
N ARG A 12 16.66 10.85 -1.59
CA ARG A 12 17.13 9.61 -2.23
C ARG A 12 17.47 8.55 -1.20
N THR A 13 18.17 8.90 -0.13
CA THR A 13 18.50 7.97 0.96
C THR A 13 17.25 7.43 1.63
N ALA A 14 16.27 8.27 1.95
CA ALA A 14 15.01 7.83 2.54
C ALA A 14 14.24 6.86 1.62
N TRP A 15 14.24 7.10 0.31
CA TRP A 15 13.61 6.21 -0.65
C TRP A 15 14.32 4.85 -0.76
N LEU A 16 15.66 4.86 -0.82
CA LEU A 16 16.46 3.63 -0.83
C LEU A 16 16.28 2.83 0.45
N LEU A 17 16.23 3.49 1.61
CA LEU A 17 15.95 2.83 2.88
C LEU A 17 14.56 2.19 2.90
N GLY A 18 13.54 2.86 2.35
CA GLY A 18 12.20 2.30 2.22
C GLY A 18 12.14 1.10 1.27
N LEU A 19 12.87 1.15 0.15
CA LEU A 19 12.94 0.03 -0.79
C LEU A 19 13.70 -1.16 -0.18
N LEU A 20 14.80 -0.89 0.52
CA LEU A 20 15.61 -1.91 1.18
C LEU A 20 14.83 -2.55 2.33
N SER A 21 14.16 -1.77 3.17
CA SER A 21 13.33 -2.30 4.25
C SER A 21 12.15 -3.12 3.71
N GLY A 22 11.51 -2.67 2.62
CA GLY A 22 10.46 -3.43 1.94
C GLY A 22 10.98 -4.76 1.38
N THR A 23 12.18 -4.77 0.79
CA THR A 23 12.81 -5.99 0.27
C THR A 23 13.19 -6.95 1.40
N VAL A 24 13.79 -6.45 2.48
CA VAL A 24 14.14 -7.26 3.66
C VAL A 24 12.88 -7.85 4.30
N GLY A 25 11.81 -7.06 4.44
CA GLY A 25 10.53 -7.53 4.94
C GLY A 25 9.91 -8.63 4.07
N LEU A 26 10.00 -8.49 2.74
CA LEU A 26 9.54 -9.51 1.81
C LEU A 26 10.33 -10.82 1.92
N VAL A 27 11.66 -10.74 2.00
CA VAL A 27 12.53 -11.93 2.17
C VAL A 27 12.24 -12.62 3.51
N ALA A 28 12.08 -11.85 4.59
CA ALA A 28 11.72 -12.40 5.89
C ALA A 28 10.35 -13.10 5.86
N LEU A 29 9.35 -12.47 5.24
CA LEU A 29 8.02 -13.07 5.06
C LEU A 29 8.09 -14.36 4.25
N TYR A 30 8.82 -14.35 3.13
CA TYR A 30 9.05 -15.54 2.31
C TYR A 30 9.70 -16.66 3.10
N ALA A 31 10.76 -16.37 3.86
CA ALA A 31 11.47 -17.36 4.66
C ALA A 31 10.55 -18.01 5.71
N VAL A 32 9.71 -17.21 6.38
CA VAL A 32 8.72 -17.73 7.34
C VAL A 32 7.67 -18.60 6.66
N LEU A 33 7.14 -18.16 5.51
CA LEU A 33 6.12 -18.92 4.78
C LEU A 33 6.69 -20.19 4.16
N ALA A 34 7.90 -20.15 3.60
CA ALA A 34 8.55 -21.32 3.03
C ALA A 34 8.82 -22.41 4.09
N ALA A 35 9.06 -21.99 5.34
CA ALA A 35 9.30 -22.92 6.44
C ALA A 35 8.03 -23.47 7.10
N ARG A 36 6.90 -22.77 7.02
CA ARG A 36 5.70 -23.08 7.83
C ARG A 36 4.39 -23.22 7.06
N ALA A 37 4.29 -22.69 5.85
CA ALA A 37 3.05 -22.67 5.09
C ALA A 37 2.98 -23.86 4.12
N PRO A 38 1.86 -24.58 4.08
CA PRO A 38 1.63 -25.60 3.06
C PRO A 38 1.40 -24.98 1.67
N GLY A 39 1.88 -25.66 0.63
CA GLY A 39 1.64 -25.33 -0.78
C GLY A 39 2.33 -24.06 -1.28
N ASP A 40 1.76 -23.42 -2.31
CA ASP A 40 2.36 -22.31 -3.05
C ASP A 40 2.25 -20.93 -2.37
N THR A 41 1.93 -20.90 -1.07
CA THR A 41 1.69 -19.65 -0.32
C THR A 41 2.93 -18.75 -0.28
N ALA A 42 4.12 -19.34 -0.12
CA ALA A 42 5.38 -18.60 -0.14
C ALA A 42 5.66 -17.99 -1.52
N ALA A 43 5.40 -18.74 -2.59
CA ALA A 43 5.55 -18.26 -3.97
C ALA A 43 4.56 -17.12 -4.28
N GLY A 44 3.31 -17.24 -3.81
CA GLY A 44 2.30 -16.18 -3.93
C GLY A 44 2.71 -14.89 -3.20
N ALA A 45 3.22 -15.00 -1.97
CA ALA A 45 3.71 -13.84 -1.23
C ALA A 45 4.90 -13.18 -1.92
N LEU A 46 5.85 -13.97 -2.44
CA LEU A 46 7.02 -13.47 -3.14
C LEU A 46 6.65 -12.73 -4.43
N THR A 47 5.81 -13.34 -5.28
CA THR A 47 5.35 -12.74 -6.55
C THR A 47 4.54 -11.47 -6.31
N GLY A 48 3.61 -11.49 -5.36
CA GLY A 48 2.84 -10.30 -4.97
C GLY A 48 3.74 -9.17 -4.44
N GLY A 49 4.64 -9.50 -3.52
CA GLY A 49 5.57 -8.52 -2.94
C GLY A 49 6.52 -7.91 -3.97
N LEU A 50 7.11 -8.72 -4.87
CA LEU A 50 7.94 -8.23 -5.97
C LEU A 50 7.15 -7.33 -6.91
N THR A 51 5.89 -7.66 -7.20
CA THR A 51 5.02 -6.82 -8.03
C THR A 51 4.82 -5.44 -7.41
N VAL A 52 4.56 -5.38 -6.10
CA VAL A 52 4.41 -4.11 -5.37
C VAL A 52 5.70 -3.29 -5.39
N LEU A 53 6.86 -3.92 -5.16
CA LEU A 53 8.16 -3.23 -5.22
C LEU A 53 8.46 -2.69 -6.62
N LEU A 54 8.17 -3.46 -7.67
CA LEU A 54 8.32 -3.03 -9.06
C LEU A 54 7.40 -1.84 -9.37
N LEU A 55 6.14 -1.89 -8.95
CA LEU A 55 5.21 -0.78 -9.13
C LEU A 55 5.67 0.49 -8.41
N ALA A 56 6.24 0.36 -7.20
CA ALA A 56 6.82 1.49 -6.48
C ALA A 56 8.02 2.10 -7.23
N CYS A 57 8.91 1.27 -7.78
CA CYS A 57 10.02 1.71 -8.63
C CYS A 57 9.54 2.44 -9.89
N VAL A 58 8.55 1.88 -10.59
CA VAL A 58 7.96 2.49 -11.79
C VAL A 58 7.26 3.81 -11.45
N ALA A 59 6.54 3.88 -10.34
CA ALA A 59 5.90 5.12 -9.88
C ALA A 59 6.94 6.21 -9.60
N ARG A 60 8.01 5.89 -8.86
CA ARG A 60 9.11 6.82 -8.60
C ARG A 60 9.78 7.26 -9.91
N TRP A 61 10.09 6.33 -10.80
CA TRP A 61 10.69 6.64 -12.09
C TRP A 61 9.81 7.58 -12.93
N ARG A 62 8.49 7.33 -12.96
CA ARG A 62 7.52 8.19 -13.64
C ARG A 62 7.44 9.58 -13.01
N THR A 63 7.51 9.71 -11.69
CA THR A 63 7.56 11.04 -11.05
C THR A 63 8.80 11.83 -11.43
N VAL A 64 9.97 11.20 -11.38
CA VAL A 64 11.23 11.86 -11.75
C VAL A 64 11.21 12.29 -13.21
N ARG A 65 10.61 11.48 -14.10
CA ARG A 65 10.51 11.80 -15.53
C ARG A 65 9.44 12.85 -15.87
N ARG A 66 8.27 12.83 -15.23
CA ARG A 66 7.12 13.69 -15.60
C ARG A 66 7.01 14.98 -14.78
N GLY A 67 7.73 15.11 -13.66
CA GLY A 67 7.72 16.32 -12.85
C GLY A 67 6.30 16.76 -12.45
N ARG A 68 5.98 18.05 -12.66
CA ARG A 68 4.68 18.67 -12.29
C ARG A 68 3.47 18.15 -13.10
N THR A 69 3.68 17.46 -14.23
CA THR A 69 2.58 16.89 -15.04
C THR A 69 2.12 15.52 -14.56
N ALA A 70 2.72 14.98 -13.50
CA ALA A 70 2.34 13.70 -12.93
C ALA A 70 0.98 13.77 -12.20
N SER A 71 0.15 12.74 -12.37
CA SER A 71 -1.12 12.58 -11.63
C SER A 71 -0.90 12.52 -10.11
N THR A 72 -1.92 12.86 -9.32
CA THR A 72 -1.89 12.82 -7.84
C THR A 72 -1.37 11.47 -7.32
N ALA A 73 -1.90 10.36 -7.84
CA ALA A 73 -1.45 9.01 -7.48
C ALA A 73 0.04 8.76 -7.79
N THR A 74 0.52 9.28 -8.92
CA THR A 74 1.94 9.16 -9.29
C THR A 74 2.79 10.02 -8.35
N ARG A 75 2.40 11.26 -8.05
CA ARG A 75 3.12 12.15 -7.11
C ARG A 75 3.19 11.57 -5.70
N ILE A 76 2.09 11.00 -5.20
CA ILE A 76 2.02 10.28 -3.93
C ILE A 76 2.99 9.10 -3.94
N GLY A 77 2.87 8.20 -4.93
CA GLY A 77 3.70 7.00 -5.03
C GLY A 77 5.19 7.29 -5.23
N GLY A 78 5.52 8.40 -5.90
CA GLY A 78 6.90 8.84 -6.07
C GLY A 78 7.41 9.78 -4.98
N GLY A 79 6.62 10.11 -3.97
CA GLY A 79 7.06 10.90 -2.81
C GLY A 79 7.26 12.40 -3.05
N ALA A 80 6.60 12.97 -4.07
CA ALA A 80 6.60 14.39 -4.41
C ALA A 80 5.22 15.02 -4.10
N LEU A 81 4.77 14.86 -2.85
CA LEU A 81 3.48 15.33 -2.36
C LEU A 81 3.44 16.86 -2.24
N ASP A 82 2.36 17.47 -2.72
CA ASP A 82 1.97 18.82 -2.34
C ASP A 82 0.98 18.80 -1.15
N GLU A 83 0.69 19.96 -0.55
CA GLU A 83 -0.25 20.08 0.60
C GLU A 83 -1.63 19.51 0.28
N ARG A 84 -2.11 19.68 -0.97
CA ARG A 84 -3.35 19.06 -1.45
C ARG A 84 -3.26 17.53 -1.48
N ASP A 85 -2.15 16.97 -1.96
CA ASP A 85 -1.99 15.51 -2.09
C ASP A 85 -1.93 14.82 -0.74
N ASP A 86 -1.32 15.49 0.24
CA ASP A 86 -1.22 15.01 1.62
C ASP A 86 -2.62 14.97 2.27
N HIS A 87 -3.45 15.98 2.04
CA HIS A 87 -4.84 15.99 2.49
C HIS A 87 -5.67 14.88 1.85
N VAL A 88 -5.53 14.68 0.53
CA VAL A 88 -6.22 13.60 -0.20
C VAL A 88 -5.81 12.23 0.36
N LEU A 89 -4.50 12.00 0.53
CA LEU A 89 -3.98 10.74 1.06
C LEU A 89 -4.45 10.50 2.50
N THR A 90 -4.32 11.51 3.38
CA THR A 90 -4.71 11.40 4.79
C THR A 90 -6.19 11.09 4.93
N ARG A 91 -7.06 11.80 4.20
CA ARG A 91 -8.50 11.55 4.23
C ARG A 91 -8.85 10.16 3.68
N THR A 92 -8.17 9.74 2.62
CA THR A 92 -8.37 8.41 2.05
C THR A 92 -7.96 7.33 3.05
N LEU A 93 -6.78 7.44 3.67
CA LEU A 93 -6.29 6.48 4.66
C LEU A 93 -7.15 6.44 5.93
N ALA A 94 -7.69 7.59 6.37
CA ALA A 94 -8.61 7.64 7.50
C ALA A 94 -9.90 6.84 7.23
N VAL A 95 -10.48 6.98 6.02
CA VAL A 95 -11.66 6.21 5.62
C VAL A 95 -11.32 4.72 5.51
N VAL A 96 -10.19 4.36 4.90
CA VAL A 96 -9.77 2.95 4.79
C VAL A 96 -9.53 2.34 6.16
N GLY A 97 -8.90 3.07 7.09
CA GLY A 97 -8.70 2.62 8.47
C GLY A 97 -10.02 2.38 9.21
N TYR A 98 -10.97 3.31 9.07
CA TYR A 98 -12.31 3.16 9.63
C TYR A 98 -13.04 1.93 9.06
N VAL A 99 -13.03 1.77 7.73
CA VAL A 99 -13.63 0.61 7.05
C VAL A 99 -12.92 -0.69 7.46
N ALA A 100 -11.59 -0.68 7.65
CA ALA A 100 -10.86 -1.86 8.09
C ALA A 100 -11.28 -2.34 9.47
N ILE A 101 -11.52 -1.42 10.41
CA ILE A 101 -12.01 -1.78 11.76
C ILE A 101 -13.39 -2.44 11.64
N LEU A 102 -14.33 -1.80 10.92
CA LEU A 102 -15.68 -2.34 10.75
C LEU A 102 -15.69 -3.68 10.01
N ALA A 103 -14.95 -3.76 8.90
CA ALA A 103 -14.84 -4.98 8.10
C ALA A 103 -14.22 -6.13 8.89
N SER A 104 -13.24 -5.86 9.76
CA SER A 104 -12.63 -6.87 10.62
C SER A 104 -13.61 -7.39 11.67
N GLY A 105 -14.40 -6.51 12.28
CA GLY A 105 -15.47 -6.90 13.21
C GLY A 105 -16.55 -7.74 12.52
N LEU A 106 -17.01 -7.30 11.36
CA LEU A 106 -17.99 -8.04 10.55
C LEU A 106 -17.46 -9.39 10.06
N ALA A 107 -16.19 -9.44 9.63
CA ALA A 107 -15.53 -10.68 9.24
C ALA A 107 -15.49 -11.68 10.40
N SER A 108 -15.17 -11.20 11.61
CA SER A 108 -15.14 -12.04 12.81
C SER A 108 -16.54 -12.57 13.15
N ALA A 109 -17.57 -11.72 13.10
CA ALA A 109 -18.96 -12.12 13.30
C ALA A 109 -19.43 -13.12 12.24
N ALA A 110 -19.08 -12.90 10.96
CA ALA A 110 -19.43 -13.81 9.87
C ALA A 110 -18.87 -15.22 10.10
N VAL A 111 -17.60 -15.32 10.51
CA VAL A 111 -16.98 -16.61 10.85
C VAL A 111 -17.69 -17.27 12.03
N MET A 112 -18.08 -16.51 13.07
CA MET A 112 -18.82 -17.05 14.21
C MET A 112 -20.19 -17.64 13.83
N VAL A 113 -20.86 -17.10 12.81
CA VAL A 113 -22.16 -17.58 12.33
C VAL A 113 -22.00 -18.68 11.24
N GLY A 114 -20.76 -19.13 10.98
CA GLY A 114 -20.46 -20.29 10.14
C GLY A 114 -19.98 -19.96 8.72
N ALA A 115 -19.61 -18.70 8.43
CA ALA A 115 -18.95 -18.39 7.16
C ALA A 115 -17.56 -19.04 7.09
N ASP A 116 -17.17 -19.49 5.89
CA ASP A 116 -15.84 -20.06 5.67
C ASP A 116 -14.73 -19.02 5.93
N ALA A 117 -13.93 -19.27 6.97
CA ALA A 117 -12.86 -18.38 7.39
C ALA A 117 -11.81 -18.17 6.29
N ALA A 118 -11.51 -19.21 5.49
CA ALA A 118 -10.53 -19.09 4.41
C ALA A 118 -11.01 -18.09 3.35
N THR A 119 -12.27 -18.16 2.96
CA THR A 119 -12.89 -17.21 2.03
C THR A 119 -12.90 -15.79 2.59
N VAL A 120 -13.30 -15.61 3.85
CA VAL A 120 -13.36 -14.29 4.50
C VAL A 120 -11.97 -13.64 4.55
N VAL A 121 -10.94 -14.38 5.00
CA VAL A 121 -9.56 -13.89 5.08
C VAL A 121 -9.00 -13.58 3.69
N ARG A 122 -9.34 -14.36 2.67
CA ARG A 122 -8.92 -14.10 1.29
C ARG A 122 -9.59 -12.87 0.69
N ALA A 123 -10.87 -12.63 1.00
CA ALA A 123 -11.63 -11.52 0.43
C ALA A 123 -11.29 -10.17 1.07
N LEU A 124 -10.97 -10.15 2.36
CA LEU A 124 -10.76 -8.92 3.13
C LEU A 124 -9.73 -7.96 2.50
N PRO A 125 -8.52 -8.40 2.07
CA PRO A 125 -7.54 -7.52 1.45
C PRO A 125 -8.06 -6.86 0.17
N PHE A 126 -8.80 -7.61 -0.66
CA PHE A 126 -9.37 -7.07 -1.91
C PHE A 126 -10.47 -6.06 -1.63
N ALA A 127 -11.32 -6.30 -0.62
CA ALA A 127 -12.32 -5.33 -0.20
C ALA A 127 -11.67 -4.02 0.29
N LEU A 128 -10.57 -4.12 1.05
CA LEU A 128 -9.82 -2.95 1.53
C LEU A 128 -9.09 -2.22 0.39
N LEU A 129 -8.49 -2.95 -0.55
CA LEU A 129 -7.88 -2.35 -1.75
C LEU A 129 -8.92 -1.66 -2.64
N GLY A 130 -10.09 -2.27 -2.82
CA GLY A 130 -11.22 -1.67 -3.51
C GLY A 130 -11.70 -0.38 -2.81
N THR A 131 -11.84 -0.43 -1.49
CA THR A 131 -12.19 0.74 -0.67
C THR A 131 -11.15 1.85 -0.82
N LEU A 132 -9.87 1.51 -0.78
CA LEU A 132 -8.76 2.45 -0.98
C LEU A 132 -8.86 3.12 -2.36
N GLY A 133 -9.02 2.34 -3.42
CA GLY A 133 -9.11 2.85 -4.79
C GLY A 133 -10.34 3.74 -5.02
N ILE A 134 -11.52 3.28 -4.59
CA ILE A 134 -12.78 4.04 -4.74
C ILE A 134 -12.71 5.34 -3.93
N THR A 135 -12.30 5.26 -2.67
CA THR A 135 -12.21 6.43 -1.79
C THR A 135 -11.21 7.43 -2.35
N PHE A 136 -10.05 6.95 -2.81
CA PHE A 136 -9.03 7.81 -3.40
C PHE A 136 -9.60 8.60 -4.59
N VAL A 137 -10.27 7.92 -5.53
CA VAL A 137 -10.88 8.57 -6.70
C VAL A 137 -11.97 9.56 -6.29
N VAL A 138 -12.82 9.21 -5.32
CA VAL A 138 -13.89 10.08 -4.84
C VAL A 138 -13.34 11.33 -4.17
N VAL A 139 -12.31 11.18 -3.32
CA VAL A 139 -11.70 12.31 -2.60
C VAL A 139 -10.90 13.20 -3.56
N ASP A 140 -10.11 12.63 -4.46
CA ASP A 140 -9.33 13.37 -5.46
C ASP A 140 -10.22 14.21 -6.38
N ARG A 141 -11.38 13.67 -6.79
CA ARG A 141 -12.38 14.40 -7.60
C ARG A 141 -13.14 15.50 -6.86
N ARG A 142 -13.19 15.45 -5.53
CA ARG A 142 -13.94 16.42 -4.69
C ARG A 142 -13.05 17.49 -4.05
N SER A 143 -11.74 17.29 -4.10
CA SER A 143 -10.72 18.23 -3.58
C SER A 143 -10.20 19.12 -4.71
#